data_AF-A0A975AVC5-F1
#
_entry.id   AF-A0A975AVC5-F1
#
_cell.length_a   1.000
_cell.length_b   1.000
_cell.length_c   1.000
_cell.angle_alpha   90.00
_cell.angle_beta   90.00
_cell.angle_gamma   90.00
#
_symmetry.space_group_name_H-M   'P 1'
#
loop_
_entity.id
_entity.type
_entity.pdbx_description
1 polymer ?
#
loop_
_entity_poly.entity_id
_entity_poly.type
_entity_poly.pdbx_seq_one_letter_code
_entity_poly.pdbx_strand_id
1 'polypeptide(L)'
;MPQKEPSQTSTKVHSHYKRRFQDLPIQGKKVIVILNNKKMFCTNPDCPHTTFAESYEFLPFKGKKTKRLEEEILNISLNVSSITASFLLSKNIAKVCKSTICNLLKKRRPNY
;
A
#
# COMPACT_ATOMS: atom_id res chain seq x y z
N MET A 1 7.95 4.76 13.50
CA MET A 1 7.93 6.22 13.71
C MET A 1 6.78 6.79 12.91
N PRO A 2 5.72 7.30 13.56
CA PRO A 2 4.59 7.89 12.84
C PRO A 2 5.05 9.19 12.19
N GLN A 3 4.81 9.34 10.89
CA GLN A 3 5.08 10.58 10.19
C GLN A 3 4.12 11.63 10.72
N LYS A 4 4.68 12.65 11.38
CA LYS A 4 3.98 13.86 11.84
C LYS A 4 3.13 14.38 10.68
N GLU A 5 1.81 14.43 10.87
CA GLU A 5 0.86 14.89 9.88
C GLU A 5 1.23 16.31 9.42
N PRO A 6 1.36 16.59 8.12
CA PRO A 6 1.52 17.95 7.66
C PRO A 6 0.16 18.66 7.81
N SER A 7 0.04 19.49 8.84
CA SER A 7 -1.13 20.32 9.14
C SER A 7 -1.31 21.52 8.19
N GLN A 8 -0.73 21.50 6.99
CA GLN A 8 -0.99 22.52 5.96
C GLN A 8 -0.95 21.92 4.55
N THR A 9 -2.11 21.98 3.88
CA THR A 9 -2.32 21.51 2.51
C THR A 9 -1.70 22.49 1.53
N SER A 10 -0.44 22.30 1.16
CA SER A 10 0.17 23.03 0.05
C SER A 10 -0.40 22.56 -1.28
N THR A 11 -0.92 23.47 -2.10
CA THR A 11 -1.44 23.17 -3.45
C THR A 11 -0.36 23.22 -4.54
N LYS A 12 0.87 23.62 -4.19
CA LYS A 12 1.97 23.78 -5.15
C LYS A 12 2.65 22.43 -5.45
N VAL A 13 2.50 21.99 -6.70
CA VAL A 13 3.13 20.76 -7.20
C VAL A 13 4.61 21.00 -7.51
N HIS A 14 5.49 20.18 -6.94
CA HIS A 14 6.93 20.14 -7.26
C HIS A 14 7.18 19.26 -8.49
N SER A 15 6.63 18.04 -8.49
CA SER A 15 6.79 17.10 -9.61
C SER A 15 5.73 16.01 -9.59
N HIS A 16 5.66 15.22 -10.66
CA HIS A 16 4.84 14.03 -10.75
C HIS A 16 5.72 12.78 -10.80
N TYR A 17 5.22 11.65 -10.27
CA TYR A 17 5.91 10.38 -10.35
C TYR A 17 4.93 9.22 -10.46
N LYS A 18 5.29 8.18 -11.23
CA LYS A 18 4.44 7.01 -11.42
C LYS A 18 4.58 6.03 -10.25
N ARG A 19 3.48 5.72 -9.56
CA ARG A 19 3.38 4.59 -8.63
C ARG A 19 2.70 3.42 -9.31
N ARG A 20 3.30 2.23 -9.19
CA ARG A 20 2.70 0.96 -9.60
C ARG A 20 2.37 0.14 -8.37
N PHE A 21 1.12 -0.32 -8.27
CA PHE A 21 0.65 -1.20 -7.20
C PHE A 21 -0.39 -2.18 -7.72
N GLN A 22 -0.60 -3.28 -7.00
CA GLN A 22 -1.62 -4.27 -7.31
C GLN A 22 -2.93 -3.97 -6.61
N ASP A 23 -4.01 -4.42 -7.22
CA ASP A 23 -5.35 -4.32 -6.67
C ASP A 23 -6.11 -5.63 -6.86
N LEU A 24 -7.34 -5.72 -6.36
CA LEU A 24 -8.18 -6.90 -6.54
C LEU A 24 -8.35 -7.24 -8.03
N PRO A 25 -8.43 -8.54 -8.36
CA PRO A 25 -8.57 -8.97 -9.75
C PRO A 25 -9.87 -8.46 -10.36
N ILE A 26 -9.82 -8.15 -11.66
CA ILE A 26 -11.00 -7.80 -12.46
C ILE A 26 -11.23 -8.96 -13.43
N GLN A 27 -12.42 -9.57 -13.37
CA GLN A 27 -12.79 -10.72 -14.20
C GLN A 27 -11.75 -11.86 -14.15
N GLY A 28 -11.25 -12.18 -12.95
CA GLY A 28 -10.23 -13.21 -12.74
C GLY A 28 -8.82 -12.85 -13.22
N LYS A 29 -8.61 -11.63 -13.73
CA LYS A 29 -7.29 -11.16 -14.17
C LYS A 29 -6.66 -10.28 -13.11
N LYS A 30 -5.38 -10.53 -12.83
CA LYS A 30 -4.59 -9.72 -11.89
C LYS A 30 -4.49 -8.29 -12.40
N VAL A 31 -4.68 -7.32 -11.51
CA VAL A 31 -4.69 -5.90 -11.86
C VAL A 31 -3.43 -5.21 -11.34
N ILE A 32 -2.85 -4.36 -12.18
CA ILE A 32 -1.80 -3.42 -11.80
C ILE A 32 -2.33 -2.02 -12.10
N VAL A 33 -2.43 -1.20 -11.06
CA VAL A 33 -2.80 0.21 -11.18
C VAL A 33 -1.53 1.04 -11.32
N ILE A 34 -1.52 1.95 -12.29
CA ILE A 34 -0.46 2.94 -12.51
C ILE A 34 -1.04 4.30 -12.16
N LEU A 35 -0.63 4.84 -11.02
CA LEU A 35 -1.06 6.15 -10.54
C LEU A 35 0.00 7.19 -10.85
N ASN A 36 -0.39 8.29 -11.50
CA ASN A 36 0.48 9.45 -11.67
C ASN A 36 0.38 10.34 -10.43
N ASN A 37 1.24 10.08 -9.45
CA ASN A 37 1.15 10.68 -8.13
C ASN A 37 1.85 12.04 -8.07
N LYS A 38 1.28 12.99 -7.33
CA LYS A 38 1.90 14.30 -7.13
C LYS A 38 2.88 14.29 -5.97
N LYS A 39 3.99 15.01 -6.15
CA LYS A 39 4.90 15.43 -5.09
C LYS A 39 4.69 16.92 -4.90
N MET A 40 4.25 17.33 -3.72
CA MET A 40 3.91 18.71 -3.36
C MET A 40 5.01 19.32 -2.49
N PHE A 41 5.15 20.64 -2.52
CA PHE A 41 6.05 21.36 -1.62
C PHE A 41 5.47 21.43 -0.21
N CYS A 42 6.29 21.27 0.82
CA CYS A 42 5.87 21.60 2.19
C CYS A 42 5.95 23.12 2.39
N THR A 43 4.87 23.73 2.87
CA THR A 43 4.82 25.17 3.20
C THR A 43 5.09 25.45 4.67
N ASN A 44 5.20 24.40 5.50
CA ASN A 44 5.45 24.55 6.92
C ASN A 44 6.96 24.85 7.16
N PRO A 45 7.32 26.04 7.69
CA PRO A 45 8.70 26.41 7.96
C PRO A 45 9.37 25.52 9.02
N ASP A 46 8.60 24.91 9.91
CA ASP A 46 9.11 24.00 10.96
C ASP A 46 9.27 22.55 10.47
N CYS A 47 8.94 22.27 9.21
CA CYS A 47 9.05 20.94 8.66
C CYS A 47 10.48 20.68 8.15
N PRO A 48 11.17 19.63 8.62
CA PRO A 48 12.49 19.26 8.09
C PRO A 48 12.41 18.73 6.64
N HIS A 49 11.21 18.52 6.11
CA HIS A 49 10.97 18.01 4.77
C HIS A 49 10.49 19.13 3.84
N THR A 50 11.16 19.29 2.71
CA THR A 50 10.80 20.28 1.68
C THR A 50 9.63 19.85 0.80
N THR A 51 9.30 18.56 0.79
CA THR A 51 8.27 18.00 -0.08
C THR A 51 7.55 16.82 0.56
N PHE A 52 6.29 16.62 0.21
CA PHE A 52 5.51 15.45 0.60
C PHE A 52 4.80 14.86 -0.62
N ALA A 53 4.48 13.56 -0.56
CA ALA A 53 3.74 12.90 -1.61
C ALA A 53 2.24 12.96 -1.32
N GLU A 54 1.45 13.11 -2.37
CA GLU A 54 0.00 12.91 -2.32
C GLU A 54 -0.30 11.50 -1.80
N SER A 55 -1.19 11.43 -0.81
CA SER A 55 -1.59 10.22 -0.11
C SER A 55 -3.05 9.92 -0.41
N TYR A 56 -3.41 8.63 -0.35
CA TYR A 56 -4.75 8.15 -0.61
C TYR A 56 -5.14 7.18 0.48
N GLU A 57 -6.37 7.28 0.98
CA GLU A 57 -6.83 6.42 2.07
C GLU A 57 -6.79 4.94 1.67
N PHE A 58 -7.12 4.60 0.43
CA PHE A 58 -7.15 3.21 -0.05
C PHE A 58 -5.75 2.59 -0.27
N LEU A 59 -4.67 3.38 -0.22
CA LEU A 59 -3.32 2.93 -0.55
C LEU A 59 -2.35 3.25 0.60
N PRO A 60 -1.78 2.24 1.28
CA PRO A 60 -0.81 2.48 2.34
C PRO A 60 0.38 3.34 1.88
N PHE A 61 0.98 4.08 2.80
CA PHE A 61 2.22 4.82 2.53
C PHE A 61 3.30 3.87 2.02
N LYS A 62 3.88 4.19 0.86
CA LYS A 62 4.81 3.32 0.10
C LYS A 62 4.27 1.90 -0.23
N GLY A 63 2.99 1.63 0.01
CA GLY A 63 2.34 0.37 -0.28
C GLY A 63 2.41 -0.01 -1.76
N LYS A 64 2.53 -1.31 -2.00
CA LYS A 64 2.53 -1.94 -3.34
C LYS A 64 1.23 -2.68 -3.64
N LYS A 65 0.28 -2.65 -2.70
CA LYS A 65 -1.04 -3.26 -2.75
C LYS A 65 -2.04 -2.29 -2.13
N THR A 66 -3.25 -2.23 -2.65
CA THR A 66 -4.35 -1.49 -2.00
C THR A 66 -4.70 -2.12 -0.66
N LYS A 67 -5.27 -1.33 0.27
CA LYS A 67 -5.74 -1.84 1.57
C LYS A 67 -6.71 -3.01 1.40
N ARG A 68 -7.69 -2.87 0.50
CA ARG A 68 -8.64 -3.94 0.18
C ARG A 68 -7.98 -5.23 -0.31
N LEU A 69 -6.87 -5.12 -1.05
CA LEU A 69 -6.12 -6.31 -1.47
C LEU A 69 -5.32 -6.92 -0.30
N GLU A 70 -4.73 -6.09 0.57
CA GLU A 70 -4.07 -6.58 1.79
C GLU A 70 -5.05 -7.32 2.71
N GLU A 71 -6.27 -6.79 2.87
CA GLU A 71 -7.36 -7.41 3.63
C GLU A 71 -7.79 -8.75 3.03
N GLU A 72 -7.98 -8.83 1.72
CA GLU A 72 -8.34 -10.08 1.04
C GLU A 72 -7.25 -11.17 1.19
N ILE A 73 -5.98 -10.77 1.06
CA ILE A 73 -4.84 -11.66 1.32
C ILE A 73 -4.90 -12.20 2.75
N LEU A 74 -5.18 -11.34 3.72
CA LEU A 74 -5.30 -11.72 5.12
C LEU A 74 -6.47 -12.67 5.36
N ASN A 75 -7.64 -12.38 4.81
CA ASN A 75 -8.85 -13.20 4.98
C ASN A 75 -8.62 -14.63 4.49
N ILE A 76 -8.02 -14.80 3.32
CA ILE A 76 -7.67 -16.12 2.78
C ILE A 76 -6.61 -16.80 3.67
N SER A 77 -5.59 -16.04 4.09
CA SER A 77 -4.45 -16.58 4.84
C SER A 77 -4.78 -16.98 6.28
N LEU A 78 -5.91 -16.56 6.84
CA LEU A 78 -6.33 -16.96 8.19
C LEU A 78 -6.84 -18.41 8.25
N ASN A 79 -7.30 -18.96 7.13
CA ASN A 79 -7.95 -20.27 7.07
C ASN A 79 -7.02 -21.38 6.55
N VAL A 80 -5.84 -21.03 6.06
CA VAL A 80 -4.89 -21.99 5.46
C VAL A 80 -3.46 -21.66 5.84
N SER A 81 -2.53 -22.60 5.63
CA SER A 81 -1.11 -22.35 5.87
C SER A 81 -0.58 -21.20 4.99
N SER A 82 0.45 -20.49 5.46
CA SER A 82 1.09 -19.40 4.68
C SER A 82 1.65 -19.85 3.32
N ILE A 83 2.02 -21.13 3.18
CA ILE A 83 2.49 -21.71 1.91
C ILE A 83 1.30 -21.94 0.97
N THR A 84 0.24 -22.57 1.47
CA THR A 84 -1.00 -22.80 0.70
C THR A 84 -1.64 -21.49 0.26
N ALA A 85 -1.74 -20.50 1.17
CA ALA A 85 -2.21 -19.16 0.86
C ALA A 85 -1.37 -18.52 -0.25
N SER A 86 -0.03 -18.60 -0.14
CA SER A 86 0.86 -18.07 -1.17
C SER A 86 0.58 -18.69 -2.54
N PHE A 87 0.37 -20.00 -2.61
CA PHE A 87 0.05 -20.69 -3.85
C PHE A 87 -1.31 -20.23 -4.42
N LEU A 88 -2.37 -20.24 -3.62
CA LEU A 88 -3.72 -19.85 -4.04
C LEU A 88 -3.79 -18.38 -4.51
N LEU A 89 -3.23 -17.47 -3.70
CA LEU A 89 -3.20 -16.03 -3.98
C LEU A 89 -2.35 -15.72 -5.22
N SER A 90 -1.17 -16.36 -5.34
CA SER A 90 -0.30 -16.15 -6.49
C SER A 90 -0.88 -16.66 -7.80
N LYS A 91 -1.76 -17.67 -7.76
CA LYS A 91 -2.45 -18.15 -8.96
C LYS A 91 -3.53 -17.16 -9.41
N ASN A 92 -4.40 -16.71 -8.50
CA ASN A 92 -5.68 -16.10 -8.87
C ASN A 92 -5.82 -14.60 -8.54
N ILE A 93 -5.12 -14.09 -7.53
CA ILE A 93 -5.46 -12.79 -6.92
C ILE A 93 -4.33 -11.77 -7.08
N ALA A 94 -3.14 -12.08 -6.57
CA ALA A 94 -2.03 -11.13 -6.52
C ALA A 94 -0.68 -11.81 -6.44
N LYS A 95 0.39 -11.11 -6.83
CA LYS A 95 1.77 -11.62 -6.66
C LYS A 95 2.15 -11.53 -5.18
N VAL A 96 2.07 -12.66 -4.49
CA VAL A 96 2.30 -12.80 -3.06
C VAL A 96 3.17 -14.02 -2.79
N CYS A 97 4.17 -13.87 -1.92
CA CYS A 97 4.97 -14.97 -1.39
C CYS A 97 4.65 -15.21 0.10
N LYS A 98 5.04 -16.37 0.63
CA LYS A 98 4.89 -16.74 2.06
C LYS A 98 5.33 -15.62 3.01
N SER A 99 6.51 -15.03 2.79
CA SER A 99 7.03 -13.97 3.66
C SER A 99 6.18 -12.70 3.64
N THR A 100 5.58 -12.37 2.49
CA THR A 100 4.62 -11.24 2.40
C THR A 100 3.40 -11.50 3.27
N ILE A 101 2.86 -12.72 3.24
CA ILE A 101 1.70 -13.11 4.06
C ILE A 101 2.05 -13.04 5.55
N CYS A 102 3.18 -13.60 5.96
CA CYS A 102 3.63 -13.55 7.36
C CYS A 102 3.80 -12.10 7.84
N ASN A 103 4.37 -11.22 7.00
CA ASN A 103 4.54 -9.80 7.36
C ASN A 103 3.18 -9.08 7.50
N LEU A 104 2.22 -9.36 6.61
CA LEU A 104 0.87 -8.81 6.72
C LEU A 104 0.16 -9.32 7.98
N LEU A 105 0.26 -10.61 8.30
CA LEU A 105 -0.33 -11.20 9.51
C LEU A 105 0.27 -10.61 10.79
N LYS A 106 1.59 -10.38 10.81
CA LYS A 106 2.28 -9.69 11.93
C LYS A 106 1.76 -8.26 12.08
N LYS A 107 1.68 -7.50 10.98
CA LYS A 107 1.18 -6.11 10.99
C LYS A 107 -0.26 -6.01 11.49
N ARG A 108 -1.10 -7.03 11.24
CA ARG A 108 -2.50 -7.08 11.72
C ARG A 108 -2.61 -7.27 13.24
N ARG A 109 -1.61 -7.84 13.91
CA ARG A 109 -1.57 -8.01 15.37
C ARG A 109 -0.70 -6.89 15.96
N PRO A 110 -1.26 -5.74 16.34
CA PRO A 110 -0.46 -4.58 16.73
C PRO A 110 0.33 -4.74 18.04
N ASN A 111 0.22 -5.85 18.78
CA ASN A 111 0.92 -6.04 20.07
C ASN A 111 1.34 -7.51 20.28
N TYR A 112 2.58 -7.82 19.88
CA TYR A 112 3.57 -8.65 20.59
C TYR A 112 4.96 -8.22 20.10
#